data_AF-A0A1M5GXA6-F1
#
_entry.id   AF-A0A1M5GXA6-F1
#
_cell.length_a   1.000
_cell.length_b   1.000
_cell.length_c   1.000
_cell.angle_alpha   90.00
_cell.angle_beta   90.00
_cell.angle_gamma   90.00
#
_symmetry.space_group_name_H-M   'P 1'
#
loop_
_entity.id
_entity.type
_entity.pdbx_description
1 polymer ?
#
loop_
_entity_poly.entity_id
_entity_poly.type
_entity_poly.pdbx_seq_one_letter_code
_entity_poly.pdbx_strand_id
1 'polypeptide(L)'
;MLISAKNKVFLLSTFVLGFCSNAVMADDVVNPEAAVTIDENPYATGHKNLGRDRLGHERLGHENIDNDDLNRVSIQMPESDQQANQQKYDYDINFLTPTQAYEKGRLLRAQFKNEEARHYLQYAADKGDADAAYLYAIELSEYNPTIRTPRLVREYVEQAANQGNLHAMNYLYQHGTWLRTTIRQSWHKRYHDGLVRLAATQPAKAVYYLSLYYEKTDPDQSEYYLQRAMDYSYPLAWMDNSRRSLDDINQLYTETRFSTGIYTNYRNAAEHHFIPAMKACVELYEGRGDFKKAFEWRKRALDAGDLTSLAVVAKIYAGEASSYRFVDEDLIKARAYSELYLDYAGSDRLTSLHKSMEQFFVDITNEMTPPDIERAQKITDTYKEKVTFYNHDTYWDL
;
A
#
# COMPACT_ATOMS: atom_id res chain seq x y z
N MET A 1 -9.15 37.21 36.95
CA MET A 1 -8.44 37.49 35.68
C MET A 1 -7.84 36.17 35.22
N LEU A 2 -8.50 35.48 34.28
CA LEU A 2 -8.14 34.16 33.78
C LEU A 2 -6.94 34.24 32.83
N ILE A 3 -5.98 33.34 32.96
CA ILE A 3 -5.01 33.03 31.90
C ILE A 3 -5.15 31.53 31.59
N SER A 4 -5.61 31.29 30.36
CA SER A 4 -5.90 30.01 29.72
C SER A 4 -4.60 29.32 29.28
N ALA A 5 -4.35 28.12 29.79
CA ALA A 5 -3.29 27.23 29.30
C ALA A 5 -3.76 26.50 28.03
N LYS A 6 -2.98 26.67 26.97
CA LYS A 6 -3.23 26.17 25.62
C LYS A 6 -3.21 24.65 25.53
N ASN A 7 -4.20 24.13 24.80
CA ASN A 7 -4.28 22.77 24.26
C ASN A 7 -2.98 22.32 23.60
N LYS A 8 -2.39 21.23 24.09
CA LYS A 8 -1.54 20.32 23.29
C LYS A 8 -2.45 19.17 22.84
N VAL A 9 -3.00 19.27 21.64
CA VAL A 9 -3.63 18.15 20.93
C VAL A 9 -2.53 17.42 20.18
N PHE A 10 -2.20 16.21 20.62
CA PHE A 10 -1.38 15.27 19.85
C PHE A 10 -2.28 14.68 18.76
N LEU A 11 -2.04 15.06 17.50
CA LEU A 11 -2.66 14.46 16.32
C LEU A 11 -2.09 13.06 16.13
N LEU A 12 -2.89 12.03 16.39
CA LEU A 12 -2.64 10.64 15.96
C LEU A 12 -3.45 10.31 14.68
N SER A 13 -3.64 11.32 13.83
CA SER A 13 -4.41 11.27 12.58
C SER A 13 -3.57 11.79 11.41
N THR A 14 -2.48 11.08 11.10
CA THR A 14 -1.79 11.17 9.80
C THR A 14 -0.97 9.90 9.63
N PHE A 15 -1.58 8.84 9.12
CA PHE A 15 -0.91 7.82 8.29
C PHE A 15 -1.99 6.87 7.78
N VAL A 16 -2.64 7.23 6.67
CA VAL A 16 -3.04 6.37 5.52
C VAL A 16 -3.70 7.32 4.53
N LEU A 17 -2.91 7.95 3.66
CA LEU A 17 -3.34 8.39 2.34
C LEU A 17 -2.12 8.42 1.43
N GLY A 18 -2.24 7.82 0.25
CA GLY A 18 -1.39 8.12 -0.90
C GLY A 18 -0.40 7.03 -1.31
N PHE A 19 -0.89 5.96 -1.92
CA PHE A 19 -0.17 5.35 -3.04
C PHE A 19 -1.14 5.11 -4.20
N CYS A 20 -1.38 6.19 -4.93
CA CYS A 20 -1.73 6.13 -6.35
C CYS A 20 -0.73 7.04 -7.06
N SER A 21 0.14 6.37 -7.83
CA SER A 21 1.00 6.83 -8.93
C SER A 21 1.16 8.35 -9.16
N ASN A 22 2.37 8.85 -8.91
CA ASN A 22 3.16 9.57 -9.90
C ASN A 22 4.59 9.76 -9.36
N ALA A 23 5.51 8.92 -9.82
CA ALA A 23 6.93 9.18 -9.71
C ALA A 23 7.32 10.23 -10.77
N VAL A 24 7.51 11.47 -10.34
CA VAL A 24 8.31 12.47 -11.05
C VAL A 24 9.36 12.97 -10.05
N MET A 25 10.60 12.94 -10.52
CA MET A 25 11.83 13.21 -9.78
C MET A 25 11.83 14.57 -9.08
N ALA A 26 12.50 14.60 -7.93
CA ALA A 26 12.78 15.76 -7.09
C ALA A 26 13.56 16.86 -7.83
N ASP A 27 13.26 18.11 -7.48
CA ASP A 27 14.21 19.21 -7.42
C ASP A 27 14.02 19.95 -6.08
N ASP A 28 15.12 20.16 -5.39
CA ASP A 28 15.25 20.76 -4.06
C ASP A 28 14.85 22.24 -4.04
N VAL A 29 14.05 22.64 -3.04
CA VAL A 29 13.89 24.06 -2.66
C VAL A 29 14.18 24.22 -1.18
N VAL A 30 15.37 24.75 -0.91
CA VAL A 30 15.85 25.24 0.39
C VAL A 30 15.20 26.60 0.69
N ASN A 31 14.66 26.78 1.89
CA ASN A 31 14.11 28.04 2.38
C ASN A 31 15.26 29.03 2.74
N PRO A 32 15.10 30.35 2.52
CA PRO A 32 16.19 31.32 2.53
C PRO A 32 16.35 32.00 3.90
N GLU A 33 17.60 32.21 4.33
CA GLU A 33 18.00 33.37 5.15
C GLU A 33 19.52 33.32 5.40
N ALA A 34 20.27 34.14 4.67
CA ALA A 34 21.43 34.90 5.15
C ALA A 34 22.11 35.56 3.93
N ALA A 35 21.92 36.86 3.81
CA ALA A 35 22.67 37.70 2.89
C ALA A 35 24.17 37.65 3.20
N VAL A 36 25.01 37.69 2.16
CA VAL A 36 26.02 38.73 1.92
C VAL A 36 26.60 38.50 0.51
N THR A 37 26.62 39.60 -0.25
CA THR A 37 27.26 39.94 -1.54
C THR A 37 28.59 39.21 -1.81
N ILE A 38 29.08 38.97 -3.04
CA ILE A 38 29.41 39.95 -4.09
C ILE A 38 29.64 39.25 -5.47
N ASP A 39 29.17 39.91 -6.52
CA ASP A 39 29.68 40.05 -7.91
C ASP A 39 29.85 38.91 -8.95
N GLU A 40 29.17 39.19 -10.08
CA GLU A 40 29.60 39.09 -11.50
C GLU A 40 29.69 37.72 -12.22
N ASN A 41 28.54 37.30 -12.78
CA ASN A 41 28.19 37.22 -14.22
C ASN A 41 29.33 37.15 -15.28
N PRO A 42 29.02 36.76 -16.53
CA PRO A 42 28.75 35.43 -17.12
C PRO A 42 29.86 35.06 -18.14
N TYR A 43 29.77 33.94 -18.87
CA TYR A 43 29.85 33.90 -20.34
C TYR A 43 29.81 32.45 -20.84
N ALA A 44 28.96 32.27 -21.84
CA ALA A 44 28.73 31.07 -22.62
C ALA A 44 29.80 30.87 -23.71
N THR A 45 29.58 29.83 -24.52
CA THR A 45 30.22 29.45 -25.81
C THR A 45 31.48 28.61 -25.64
N GLY A 46 31.63 27.39 -26.17
CA GLY A 46 31.08 26.79 -27.38
C GLY A 46 32.09 26.98 -28.52
N HIS A 47 32.78 25.93 -28.96
CA HIS A 47 33.20 25.70 -30.35
C HIS A 47 33.94 24.36 -30.54
N LYS A 48 33.63 23.73 -31.68
CA LYS A 48 34.21 22.52 -32.27
C LYS A 48 35.65 22.75 -32.76
N ASN A 49 36.51 21.73 -32.76
CA ASN A 49 37.04 21.08 -33.98
C ASN A 49 38.18 20.07 -33.72
N LEU A 50 38.00 18.89 -34.34
CA LEU A 50 38.94 18.08 -35.14
C LEU A 50 40.45 18.09 -34.82
N GLY A 51 41.02 16.89 -34.62
CA GLY A 51 42.43 16.66 -34.93
C GLY A 51 43.09 15.43 -34.30
N ARG A 52 43.02 14.30 -35.03
CA ARG A 52 44.07 13.28 -35.26
C ARG A 52 44.94 12.72 -34.12
N ASP A 53 44.97 11.39 -34.17
CA ASP A 53 46.15 10.50 -34.16
C ASP A 53 46.79 10.04 -32.83
N ARG A 54 46.71 8.71 -32.69
CA ARG A 54 47.78 7.74 -32.36
C ARG A 54 48.06 7.39 -30.89
N LEU A 55 47.75 6.11 -30.63
CA LEU A 55 48.64 5.05 -30.11
C LEU A 55 49.32 5.26 -28.75
N GLY A 56 49.03 4.36 -27.81
CA GLY A 56 49.88 4.12 -26.64
C GLY A 56 49.25 3.21 -25.59
N HIS A 57 49.44 1.91 -25.74
CA HIS A 57 49.66 0.98 -24.61
C HIS A 57 50.73 1.61 -23.67
N GLU A 58 50.79 1.47 -22.34
CA GLU A 58 50.64 0.30 -21.50
C GLU A 58 50.87 0.73 -20.02
N ARG A 59 50.16 0.07 -19.08
CA ARG A 59 50.61 -0.48 -17.78
C ARG A 59 51.35 0.35 -16.69
N LEU A 60 50.76 0.22 -15.48
CA LEU A 60 51.36 -0.03 -14.14
C LEU A 60 52.23 1.09 -13.53
N GLY A 61 52.14 1.47 -12.25
CA GLY A 61 51.40 1.01 -11.08
C GLY A 61 51.85 1.82 -9.83
N HIS A 62 51.25 1.48 -8.69
CA HIS A 62 51.68 1.70 -7.29
C HIS A 62 51.82 3.16 -6.79
N GLU A 63 50.90 3.59 -5.91
CA GLU A 63 51.04 3.64 -4.42
C GLU A 63 51.18 5.13 -4.02
N ASN A 64 50.55 5.71 -3.00
CA ASN A 64 50.21 5.22 -1.67
C ASN A 64 49.42 6.31 -0.90
N ILE A 65 48.64 5.92 0.13
CA ILE A 65 48.42 6.64 1.43
C ILE A 65 47.47 7.88 1.36
N ASP A 66 46.45 8.13 2.18
CA ASP A 66 45.94 7.57 3.46
C ASP A 66 44.48 8.03 3.71
N ASN A 67 43.79 7.24 4.55
CA ASN A 67 42.75 7.58 5.55
C ASN A 67 41.62 8.58 5.22
N ASP A 68 40.38 8.07 5.27
CA ASP A 68 39.48 8.54 6.33
C ASP A 68 38.45 7.47 6.72
N ASP A 69 38.49 7.12 8.01
CA ASP A 69 37.56 6.23 8.70
C ASP A 69 36.16 6.86 8.75
N LEU A 70 35.21 6.29 8.01
CA LEU A 70 33.79 6.43 8.33
C LEU A 70 33.22 5.08 8.73
N ASN A 71 33.23 4.90 10.04
CA ASN A 71 32.68 3.80 10.81
C ASN A 71 31.17 3.64 10.51
N ARG A 72 30.84 2.84 9.48
CA ARG A 72 29.47 2.41 9.20
C ARG A 72 29.24 1.10 9.96
N VAL A 73 28.61 1.19 11.13
CA VAL A 73 28.06 0.03 11.82
C VAL A 73 27.00 -0.60 10.92
N SER A 74 27.45 -1.54 10.11
CA SER A 74 26.61 -2.39 9.28
C SER A 74 26.23 -3.53 10.20
N ILE A 75 24.97 -3.57 10.64
CA ILE A 75 24.41 -4.78 11.24
C ILE A 75 24.29 -5.80 10.11
N GLN A 76 25.40 -6.49 9.83
CA GLN A 76 25.38 -7.70 9.01
C GLN A 76 24.68 -8.77 9.83
N MET A 77 23.47 -9.12 9.43
CA MET A 77 22.90 -10.40 9.82
C MET A 77 23.81 -11.52 9.29
N PRO A 78 24.11 -12.55 10.10
CA PRO A 78 25.00 -13.62 9.68
C PRO A 78 24.39 -14.40 8.49
N GLU A 79 25.19 -14.70 7.47
CA GLU A 79 24.79 -15.41 6.24
C GLU A 79 24.08 -16.76 6.51
N SER A 80 24.34 -17.37 7.68
CA SER A 80 23.68 -18.59 8.15
C SER A 80 22.17 -18.44 8.32
N ASP A 81 21.70 -17.27 8.77
CA ASP A 81 20.28 -17.03 9.05
C ASP A 81 19.51 -16.73 7.77
N GLN A 82 20.18 -16.11 6.78
CA GLN A 82 19.62 -15.88 5.45
C GLN A 82 19.50 -17.18 4.65
N GLN A 83 20.51 -18.05 4.70
CA GLN A 83 20.46 -19.37 4.06
C GLN A 83 19.46 -20.31 4.74
N ALA A 84 19.37 -20.28 6.08
CA ALA A 84 18.40 -21.07 6.83
C ALA A 84 16.95 -20.62 6.55
N ASN A 85 16.68 -19.30 6.49
CA ASN A 85 15.36 -18.80 6.11
C ASN A 85 15.04 -19.08 4.63
N GLN A 86 15.99 -18.90 3.71
CA GLN A 86 15.80 -19.25 2.29
C GLN A 86 15.51 -20.74 2.10
N GLN A 87 16.25 -21.63 2.78
CA GLN A 87 16.00 -23.08 2.73
C GLN A 87 14.67 -23.48 3.36
N LYS A 88 14.21 -22.79 4.42
CA LYS A 88 12.95 -23.08 5.09
C LYS A 88 11.74 -22.86 4.18
N TYR A 89 11.73 -21.79 3.39
CA TYR A 89 10.63 -21.51 2.46
C TYR A 89 10.66 -22.41 1.22
N ASP A 90 11.85 -22.85 0.80
CA ASP A 90 12.05 -23.66 -0.40
C ASP A 90 11.46 -25.07 -0.27
N TYR A 91 11.38 -25.65 0.93
CA TYR A 91 10.82 -27.00 1.10
C TYR A 91 9.29 -27.03 1.01
N ASP A 92 8.60 -26.13 1.71
CA ASP A 92 7.12 -26.15 1.81
C ASP A 92 6.43 -25.61 0.54
N ILE A 93 7.05 -24.65 -0.14
CA ILE A 93 6.49 -24.01 -1.35
C ILE A 93 6.35 -24.99 -2.52
N ASN A 94 7.24 -25.98 -2.60
CA ASN A 94 7.29 -26.95 -3.69
C ASN A 94 6.11 -27.92 -3.70
N PHE A 95 5.34 -28.01 -2.62
CA PHE A 95 4.11 -28.81 -2.54
C PHE A 95 2.84 -28.03 -2.91
N LEU A 96 2.95 -26.72 -3.16
CA LEU A 96 1.82 -25.88 -3.54
C LEU A 96 1.61 -25.86 -5.05
N THR A 97 0.34 -25.81 -5.47
CA THR A 97 0.00 -25.40 -6.84
C THR A 97 0.33 -23.92 -7.05
N PRO A 98 0.51 -23.46 -8.31
CA PRO A 98 0.77 -22.05 -8.59
C PRO A 98 -0.30 -21.13 -8.00
N THR A 99 -1.58 -21.50 -8.12
CA THR A 99 -2.71 -20.74 -7.56
C THR A 99 -2.67 -20.67 -6.04
N GLN A 100 -2.36 -21.78 -5.34
CA GLN A 100 -2.24 -21.77 -3.88
C GLN A 100 -1.05 -20.91 -3.41
N ALA A 101 0.08 -20.98 -4.13
CA ALA A 101 1.23 -20.12 -3.84
C ALA A 101 0.88 -18.64 -4.09
N TYR A 102 0.17 -18.32 -5.17
CA TYR A 102 -0.32 -16.97 -5.42
C TYR A 102 -1.24 -16.47 -4.29
N GLU A 103 -2.25 -17.23 -3.90
CA GLU A 103 -3.19 -16.86 -2.83
C GLU A 103 -2.47 -16.63 -1.50
N LYS A 104 -1.52 -17.51 -1.15
CA LYS A 104 -0.69 -17.37 0.06
C LYS A 104 0.19 -16.14 -0.02
N GLY A 105 0.88 -15.91 -1.14
CA GLY A 105 1.71 -14.74 -1.37
C GLY A 105 0.91 -13.44 -1.30
N ARG A 106 -0.27 -13.38 -1.91
CA ARG A 106 -1.18 -12.23 -1.85
C ARG A 106 -1.63 -11.94 -0.42
N LEU A 107 -1.98 -12.97 0.36
CA LEU A 107 -2.38 -12.81 1.77
C LEU A 107 -1.23 -12.31 2.65
N LEU A 108 -0.05 -12.93 2.55
CA LEU A 108 1.13 -12.51 3.29
C LEU A 108 1.51 -11.05 3.00
N ARG A 109 1.43 -10.65 1.73
CA ARG A 109 1.63 -9.26 1.31
C ARG A 109 0.63 -8.32 1.99
N ALA A 110 -0.66 -8.67 1.96
CA ALA A 110 -1.71 -7.90 2.64
C ALA A 110 -1.57 -7.91 4.17
N GLN A 111 -0.77 -8.81 4.71
CA GLN A 111 -0.40 -8.90 6.12
C GLN A 111 0.92 -8.20 6.45
N PHE A 112 1.51 -7.44 5.53
CA PHE A 112 2.82 -6.78 5.73
C PHE A 112 4.00 -7.76 5.95
N LYS A 113 3.87 -9.00 5.46
CA LYS A 113 4.91 -10.04 5.39
C LYS A 113 5.45 -10.12 3.97
N ASN A 114 5.86 -8.97 3.44
CA ASN A 114 6.25 -8.74 2.05
C ASN A 114 7.48 -9.58 1.63
N GLU A 115 8.46 -9.75 2.52
CA GLU A 115 9.66 -10.54 2.22
C GLU A 115 9.29 -12.01 1.97
N GLU A 116 8.48 -12.58 2.85
CA GLU A 116 7.96 -13.94 2.69
C GLU A 116 7.05 -14.05 1.46
N ALA A 117 6.13 -13.09 1.28
CA ALA A 117 5.20 -13.06 0.15
C ALA A 117 5.91 -13.15 -1.21
N ARG A 118 7.05 -12.47 -1.37
CA ARG A 118 7.81 -12.47 -2.63
C ARG A 118 8.25 -13.87 -3.05
N HIS A 119 8.60 -14.76 -2.12
CA HIS A 119 8.98 -16.13 -2.47
C HIS A 119 7.80 -16.91 -3.07
N TYR A 120 6.62 -16.80 -2.45
CA TYR A 120 5.38 -17.42 -2.93
C TYR A 120 4.92 -16.85 -4.28
N LEU A 121 4.95 -15.53 -4.42
CA LEU A 121 4.56 -14.87 -5.67
C LEU A 121 5.52 -15.19 -6.81
N GLN A 122 6.83 -15.22 -6.55
CA GLN A 122 7.82 -15.58 -7.55
C GLN A 122 7.63 -17.03 -8.01
N TYR A 123 7.47 -17.99 -7.09
CA TYR A 123 7.23 -19.38 -7.45
C TYR A 123 5.99 -19.54 -8.34
N ALA A 124 4.88 -18.92 -7.96
CA ALA A 124 3.65 -18.96 -8.75
C ALA A 124 3.85 -18.33 -10.14
N ALA A 125 4.54 -17.19 -10.21
CA ALA A 125 4.88 -16.51 -11.44
C ALA A 125 5.75 -17.38 -12.36
N ASP A 126 6.80 -18.01 -11.83
CA ASP A 126 7.71 -18.90 -12.55
C ASP A 126 7.00 -20.16 -13.09
N LYS A 127 5.88 -20.54 -12.46
CA LYS A 127 5.00 -21.62 -12.92
C LYS A 127 3.89 -21.16 -13.87
N GLY A 128 3.85 -19.87 -14.22
CA GLY A 128 2.94 -19.32 -15.22
C GLY A 128 1.64 -18.72 -14.67
N ASP A 129 1.56 -18.45 -13.38
CA ASP A 129 0.46 -17.67 -12.81
C ASP A 129 0.64 -16.18 -13.15
N ALA A 130 -0.28 -15.65 -13.96
CA ALA A 130 -0.19 -14.30 -14.51
C ALA A 130 -0.43 -13.22 -13.46
N ASP A 131 -1.30 -13.48 -12.48
CA ASP A 131 -1.63 -12.53 -11.41
C ASP A 131 -0.48 -12.45 -10.41
N ALA A 132 0.14 -13.60 -10.11
CA ALA A 132 1.36 -13.66 -9.30
C ALA A 132 2.54 -12.93 -9.98
N ALA A 133 2.73 -13.12 -11.30
CA ALA A 133 3.78 -12.42 -12.04
C ALA A 133 3.62 -10.90 -11.97
N TYR A 134 2.38 -10.40 -12.13
CA TYR A 134 2.11 -8.97 -11.97
C TYR A 134 2.36 -8.50 -10.54
N LEU A 135 1.81 -9.19 -9.54
CA LEU A 135 1.93 -8.79 -8.13
C LEU A 135 3.38 -8.87 -7.63
N TYR A 136 4.15 -9.85 -8.08
CA TYR A 136 5.58 -9.95 -7.80
C TYR A 136 6.36 -8.76 -8.38
N ALA A 137 6.05 -8.35 -9.61
CA ALA A 137 6.69 -7.19 -10.22
C ALA A 137 6.39 -5.90 -9.44
N ILE A 138 5.16 -5.71 -8.97
CA ILE A 138 4.80 -4.58 -8.11
C ILE A 138 5.60 -4.63 -6.80
N GLU A 139 5.65 -5.78 -6.13
CA GLU A 139 6.42 -5.95 -4.88
C GLU A 139 7.90 -5.66 -5.04
N LEU A 140 8.51 -6.06 -6.17
CA LEU A 140 9.90 -5.72 -6.49
C LEU A 140 10.11 -4.22 -6.65
N SER A 141 9.12 -3.50 -7.21
CA SER A 141 9.22 -2.07 -7.48
C SER A 141 9.06 -1.21 -6.22
N GLU A 142 8.22 -1.65 -5.28
CA GLU A 142 7.85 -0.89 -4.08
C GLU A 142 8.82 -1.12 -2.90
N TYR A 143 9.45 -2.30 -2.79
CA TYR A 143 10.23 -2.68 -1.62
C TYR A 143 11.71 -2.94 -1.93
N ASN A 144 12.60 -2.14 -1.32
CA ASN A 144 14.07 -2.23 -1.43
C ASN A 144 14.59 -2.40 -2.87
N PRO A 145 14.27 -1.45 -3.79
CA PRO A 145 14.70 -1.56 -5.17
C PRO A 145 16.23 -1.56 -5.29
N THR A 146 16.74 -2.43 -6.15
CA THR A 146 18.16 -2.50 -6.53
C THR A 146 18.35 -2.02 -7.97
N ILE A 147 19.60 -1.88 -8.41
CA ILE A 147 19.90 -1.53 -9.81
C ILE A 147 19.33 -2.53 -10.84
N ARG A 148 19.07 -3.79 -10.43
CA ARG A 148 18.48 -4.82 -11.30
C ARG A 148 16.95 -4.80 -11.31
N THR A 149 16.32 -4.21 -10.29
CA THR A 149 14.87 -4.19 -10.11
C THR A 149 14.12 -3.70 -11.36
N PRO A 150 14.49 -2.58 -12.01
CA PRO A 150 13.79 -2.14 -13.20
C PRO A 150 13.75 -3.18 -14.33
N ARG A 151 14.79 -4.02 -14.46
CA ARG A 151 14.79 -5.08 -15.48
C ARG A 151 13.81 -6.19 -15.13
N LEU A 152 13.87 -6.70 -13.89
CA LEU A 152 12.97 -7.77 -13.43
C LEU A 152 11.50 -7.34 -13.49
N VAL A 153 11.19 -6.12 -13.07
CA VAL A 153 9.82 -5.55 -13.16
C VAL A 153 9.32 -5.60 -14.60
N ARG A 154 10.14 -5.18 -15.57
CA ARG A 154 9.76 -5.25 -17.00
C ARG A 154 9.50 -6.68 -17.46
N GLU A 155 10.40 -7.61 -17.12
CA GLU A 155 10.30 -9.02 -17.50
C GLU A 155 8.99 -9.65 -16.98
N TYR A 156 8.70 -9.51 -15.69
CA TYR A 156 7.50 -10.12 -15.08
C TYR A 156 6.20 -9.43 -15.50
N VAL A 157 6.18 -8.11 -15.69
CA VAL A 157 4.98 -7.42 -16.21
C VAL A 157 4.72 -7.85 -17.67
N GLU A 158 5.75 -7.93 -18.51
CA GLU A 158 5.58 -8.41 -19.89
C GLU A 158 5.12 -9.87 -19.93
N GLN A 159 5.64 -10.72 -19.06
CA GLN A 159 5.17 -12.09 -18.88
C GLN A 159 3.68 -12.14 -18.50
N ALA A 160 3.28 -11.44 -17.43
CA ALA A 160 1.92 -11.40 -16.94
C ALA A 160 0.93 -10.91 -18.03
N ALA A 161 1.29 -9.84 -18.74
CA ALA A 161 0.48 -9.29 -19.81
C ALA A 161 0.35 -10.27 -21.00
N ASN A 162 1.42 -10.99 -21.35
CA ASN A 162 1.38 -12.01 -22.40
C ASN A 162 0.49 -13.20 -22.02
N GLN A 163 0.41 -13.53 -20.73
CA GLN A 163 -0.46 -14.58 -20.18
C GLN A 163 -1.91 -14.13 -19.97
N GLY A 164 -2.24 -12.86 -20.20
CA GLY A 164 -3.62 -12.37 -20.17
C GLY A 164 -3.97 -11.49 -18.97
N ASN A 165 -3.04 -11.23 -18.05
CA ASN A 165 -3.31 -10.37 -16.89
C ASN A 165 -3.61 -8.92 -17.35
N LEU A 166 -4.80 -8.44 -17.02
CA LEU A 166 -5.31 -7.14 -17.48
C LEU A 166 -4.60 -5.97 -16.81
N HIS A 167 -4.21 -6.12 -15.54
CA HIS A 167 -3.48 -5.10 -14.80
C HIS A 167 -2.09 -4.85 -15.38
N ALA A 168 -1.40 -5.92 -15.78
CA ALA A 168 -0.12 -5.86 -16.46
C ALA A 168 -0.24 -5.22 -17.85
N MET A 169 -1.28 -5.54 -18.63
CA MET A 169 -1.53 -4.86 -19.91
C MET A 169 -1.76 -3.36 -19.72
N ASN A 170 -2.57 -2.98 -18.73
CA ASN A 170 -2.79 -1.58 -18.37
C ASN A 170 -1.48 -0.90 -17.94
N TYR A 171 -0.67 -1.58 -17.13
CA TYR A 171 0.64 -1.08 -16.70
C TYR A 171 1.58 -0.84 -17.89
N LEU A 172 1.70 -1.79 -18.83
CA LEU A 172 2.56 -1.62 -20.01
C LEU A 172 2.09 -0.48 -20.90
N TYR A 173 0.78 -0.29 -21.03
CA TYR A 173 0.25 0.85 -21.76
C TYR A 173 0.57 2.17 -21.04
N GLN A 174 0.30 2.30 -19.74
CA GLN A 174 0.44 3.57 -19.02
C GLN A 174 1.89 3.92 -18.67
N HIS A 175 2.66 2.95 -18.20
CA HIS A 175 4.00 3.13 -17.61
C HIS A 175 5.13 2.49 -18.42
N GLY A 176 4.81 1.75 -19.49
CA GLY A 176 5.77 1.06 -20.37
C GLY A 176 6.61 1.96 -21.27
N THR A 177 7.20 3.04 -20.76
CA THR A 177 7.92 4.05 -21.57
C THR A 177 9.16 3.50 -22.29
N TRP A 178 9.68 2.33 -21.86
CA TRP A 178 10.74 1.61 -22.55
C TRP A 178 10.28 0.91 -23.83
N LEU A 179 8.97 0.76 -24.02
CA LEU A 179 8.39 0.15 -25.22
C LEU A 179 8.16 1.21 -26.30
N ARG A 180 8.29 0.78 -27.56
CA ARG A 180 7.87 1.60 -28.70
C ARG A 180 6.39 1.94 -28.59
N THR A 181 6.01 3.15 -29.03
CA THR A 181 4.61 3.62 -29.00
C THR A 181 3.63 2.63 -29.62
N THR A 182 4.00 1.99 -30.74
CA THR A 182 3.16 0.98 -31.40
C THR A 182 2.89 -0.24 -30.52
N ILE A 183 3.89 -0.71 -29.76
CA ILE A 183 3.73 -1.82 -28.82
C ILE A 183 2.83 -1.40 -27.66
N ARG A 184 3.04 -0.21 -27.09
CA ARG A 184 2.15 0.32 -26.03
C ARG A 184 0.70 0.43 -26.48
N GLN A 185 0.46 0.90 -27.71
CA GLN A 185 -0.90 0.97 -28.27
C GLN A 185 -1.50 -0.42 -28.52
N SER A 186 -0.68 -1.42 -28.85
CA SER A 186 -1.16 -2.80 -28.93
C SER A 186 -1.62 -3.32 -27.57
N TRP A 187 -0.90 -3.00 -26.48
CA TRP A 187 -1.31 -3.33 -25.12
C TRP A 187 -2.57 -2.60 -24.69
N HIS A 188 -2.69 -1.32 -25.05
CA HIS A 188 -3.90 -0.52 -24.82
C HIS A 188 -5.15 -1.20 -25.42
N LYS A 189 -5.06 -1.64 -26.68
CA LYS A 189 -6.15 -2.36 -27.36
C LYS A 189 -6.42 -3.72 -26.72
N ARG A 190 -5.38 -4.50 -26.42
CA ARG A 190 -5.51 -5.82 -25.78
C ARG A 190 -6.15 -5.73 -24.40
N TYR A 191 -5.82 -4.69 -23.63
CA TYR A 191 -6.44 -4.40 -22.34
C TYR A 191 -7.94 -4.17 -22.51
N HIS A 192 -8.35 -3.27 -23.41
CA HIS A 192 -9.78 -3.04 -23.72
C HIS A 192 -10.49 -4.33 -24.16
N ASP A 193 -9.95 -5.07 -25.13
CA ASP A 193 -10.56 -6.33 -25.59
C ASP A 193 -10.65 -7.36 -24.46
N GLY A 194 -9.70 -7.33 -23.53
CA GLY A 194 -9.69 -8.13 -22.31
C GLY A 194 -10.80 -7.74 -21.34
N LEU A 195 -11.05 -6.44 -21.13
CA LEU A 195 -12.18 -5.94 -20.34
C LEU A 195 -13.53 -6.36 -20.94
N VAL A 196 -13.66 -6.30 -22.27
CA VAL A 196 -14.88 -6.76 -22.97
C VAL A 196 -15.10 -8.26 -22.74
N ARG A 197 -14.04 -9.09 -22.78
CA ARG A 197 -14.15 -10.52 -22.45
C ARG A 197 -14.48 -10.74 -20.97
N LEU A 198 -13.87 -9.97 -20.07
CA LEU A 198 -14.13 -10.05 -18.64
C LEU A 198 -15.62 -9.79 -18.33
N ALA A 199 -16.28 -8.93 -19.09
CA ALA A 199 -17.70 -8.64 -18.89
C ALA A 199 -18.62 -9.86 -19.00
N ALA A 200 -18.18 -10.94 -19.68
CA ALA A 200 -18.94 -12.18 -19.78
C ALA A 200 -19.00 -12.97 -18.45
N THR A 201 -18.00 -12.82 -17.58
CA THR A 201 -17.90 -13.57 -16.31
C THR A 201 -17.98 -12.67 -15.09
N GLN A 202 -17.48 -11.44 -15.18
CA GLN A 202 -17.42 -10.45 -14.11
C GLN A 202 -17.86 -9.08 -14.64
N PRO A 203 -19.16 -8.92 -14.98
CA PRO A 203 -19.67 -7.68 -15.61
C PRO A 203 -19.41 -6.44 -14.74
N ALA A 204 -19.64 -6.52 -13.44
CA ALA A 204 -19.42 -5.43 -12.48
C ALA A 204 -17.97 -4.91 -12.50
N LYS A 205 -16.99 -5.82 -12.37
CA LYS A 205 -15.56 -5.53 -12.42
C LYS A 205 -15.15 -4.98 -13.80
N ALA A 206 -15.64 -5.60 -14.87
CA ALA A 206 -15.34 -5.18 -16.24
C ALA A 206 -15.83 -3.76 -16.54
N VAL A 207 -17.09 -3.43 -16.23
CA VAL A 207 -17.62 -2.09 -16.51
C VAL A 207 -16.93 -1.02 -15.65
N TYR A 208 -16.54 -1.34 -14.42
CA TYR A 208 -15.71 -0.43 -13.62
C TYR A 208 -14.36 -0.15 -14.29
N TYR A 209 -13.64 -1.17 -14.75
CA TYR A 209 -12.36 -0.91 -15.43
C TYR A 209 -12.54 -0.26 -16.80
N LEU A 210 -13.68 -0.45 -17.49
CA LEU A 210 -14.02 0.31 -18.69
C LEU A 210 -14.23 1.79 -18.37
N SER A 211 -14.81 2.13 -17.20
CA SER A 211 -14.90 3.53 -16.78
C SER A 211 -13.51 4.15 -16.64
N LEU A 212 -12.57 3.47 -16.00
CA LEU A 212 -11.18 3.91 -15.85
C LEU A 212 -10.45 4.00 -17.20
N TYR A 213 -10.73 3.07 -18.13
CA TYR A 213 -10.18 3.09 -19.48
C TYR A 213 -10.55 4.37 -20.24
N TYR A 214 -11.82 4.78 -20.17
CA TYR A 214 -12.33 5.94 -20.91
C TYR A 214 -12.09 7.29 -20.20
N GLU A 215 -11.74 7.30 -18.91
CA GLU A 215 -11.65 8.51 -18.06
C GLU A 215 -10.93 9.70 -18.73
N LYS A 216 -9.81 9.46 -19.40
CA LYS A 216 -9.00 10.52 -20.04
C LYS A 216 -9.38 10.83 -21.49
N THR A 217 -10.07 9.91 -22.16
CA THR A 217 -10.28 9.98 -23.63
C THR A 217 -11.72 10.26 -24.01
N ASP A 218 -12.67 9.81 -23.19
CA ASP A 218 -14.10 9.96 -23.39
C ASP A 218 -14.81 10.00 -22.01
N PRO A 219 -14.88 11.18 -21.38
CA PRO A 219 -15.49 11.34 -20.05
C PRO A 219 -16.96 10.91 -20.00
N ASP A 220 -17.73 11.09 -21.08
CA ASP A 220 -19.14 10.71 -21.14
C ASP A 220 -19.29 9.18 -21.11
N GLN A 221 -18.46 8.46 -21.87
CA GLN A 221 -18.41 6.99 -21.76
C GLN A 221 -17.92 6.54 -20.40
N SER A 222 -16.90 7.21 -19.84
CA SER A 222 -16.39 6.91 -18.50
C SER A 222 -17.51 6.98 -17.46
N GLU A 223 -18.28 8.06 -17.44
CA GLU A 223 -19.39 8.26 -16.50
C GLU A 223 -20.50 7.23 -16.71
N TYR A 224 -20.85 6.92 -17.96
CA TYR A 224 -21.82 5.87 -18.27
C TYR A 224 -21.41 4.52 -17.66
N TYR A 225 -20.16 4.09 -17.86
CA TYR A 225 -19.66 2.84 -17.32
C TYR A 225 -19.54 2.85 -15.79
N LEU A 226 -19.18 4.00 -15.20
CA LEU A 226 -19.12 4.14 -13.74
C LEU A 226 -20.51 3.98 -13.12
N GLN A 227 -21.53 4.63 -13.67
CA GLN A 227 -22.91 4.48 -13.22
C GLN A 227 -23.37 3.02 -13.36
N ARG A 228 -23.07 2.37 -14.49
CA ARG A 228 -23.37 0.94 -14.68
C ARG A 228 -22.69 0.06 -13.63
N ALA A 229 -21.45 0.36 -13.26
CA ALA A 229 -20.73 -0.38 -12.22
C ALA A 229 -21.40 -0.20 -10.84
N MET A 230 -21.89 1.01 -10.53
CA MET A 230 -22.68 1.28 -9.33
C MET A 230 -24.03 0.55 -9.35
N ASP A 231 -24.70 0.46 -10.51
CA ASP A 231 -25.95 -0.30 -10.66
C ASP A 231 -25.72 -1.80 -10.40
N TYR A 232 -24.55 -2.33 -10.76
CA TYR A 232 -24.10 -3.68 -10.39
C TYR A 232 -23.64 -3.81 -8.93
N SER A 233 -23.72 -2.74 -8.14
CA SER A 233 -23.27 -2.71 -6.75
C SER A 233 -21.76 -3.01 -6.58
N TYR A 234 -20.93 -2.57 -7.53
CA TYR A 234 -19.48 -2.75 -7.44
C TYR A 234 -18.87 -1.72 -6.46
N PRO A 235 -18.28 -2.15 -5.32
CA PRO A 235 -17.89 -1.21 -4.27
C PRO A 235 -16.89 -0.14 -4.69
N LEU A 236 -15.91 -0.52 -5.51
CA LEU A 236 -14.92 0.43 -6.05
C LEU A 236 -15.55 1.52 -6.92
N ALA A 237 -16.70 1.25 -7.58
CA ALA A 237 -17.38 2.26 -8.37
C ALA A 237 -17.99 3.36 -7.51
N TRP A 238 -18.62 3.01 -6.38
CA TRP A 238 -19.10 3.99 -5.41
C TRP A 238 -17.94 4.80 -4.80
N MET A 239 -16.82 4.14 -4.50
CA MET A 239 -15.62 4.80 -3.99
C MET A 239 -15.06 5.80 -5.00
N ASP A 240 -14.97 5.40 -6.27
CA ASP A 240 -14.42 6.24 -7.34
C ASP A 240 -15.34 7.41 -7.69
N ASN A 241 -16.66 7.21 -7.72
CA ASN A 241 -17.63 8.28 -7.93
C ASN A 241 -17.54 9.37 -6.84
N SER A 242 -17.39 8.95 -5.58
CA SER A 242 -17.13 9.88 -4.47
C SER A 242 -15.82 10.65 -4.65
N ARG A 243 -14.75 9.98 -5.08
CA ARG A 243 -13.44 10.60 -5.33
C ARG A 243 -13.50 11.64 -6.44
N ARG A 244 -14.08 11.29 -7.60
CA ARG A 244 -14.23 12.22 -8.74
C ARG A 244 -15.06 13.45 -8.36
N SER A 245 -16.12 13.26 -7.57
CA SER A 245 -16.93 14.37 -7.04
C SER A 245 -16.16 15.32 -6.12
N LEU A 246 -15.10 14.85 -5.46
CA LEU A 246 -14.21 15.69 -4.64
C LEU A 246 -13.21 16.45 -5.51
N ASP A 247 -12.69 15.83 -6.57
CA ASP A 247 -11.70 16.44 -7.48
C ASP A 247 -12.31 17.55 -8.36
N ASP A 248 -13.54 17.37 -8.83
CA ASP A 248 -14.27 18.39 -9.63
C ASP A 248 -14.62 19.65 -8.83
N ILE A 249 -14.69 19.52 -7.50
CA ILE A 249 -14.95 20.64 -6.59
C ILE A 249 -13.59 21.12 -6.07
N ASN A 250 -12.95 21.96 -6.88
CA ASN A 250 -11.66 22.58 -6.63
C ASN A 250 -11.71 23.44 -5.34
N GLN A 251 -11.66 22.83 -4.14
CA GLN A 251 -11.46 23.45 -2.83
C GLN A 251 -11.35 22.40 -1.72
N LEU A 252 -10.11 22.12 -1.32
CA LEU A 252 -9.71 21.14 -0.31
C LEU A 252 -10.13 21.47 1.15
N TYR A 253 -11.14 22.33 1.41
CA TYR A 253 -11.41 22.85 2.76
C TYR A 253 -12.88 23.18 3.09
N THR A 254 -13.87 22.44 2.59
CA THR A 254 -15.28 22.72 2.92
C THR A 254 -16.12 21.48 3.22
N GLU A 255 -17.32 21.75 3.78
CA GLU A 255 -18.42 20.87 4.17
C GLU A 255 -18.81 19.78 3.15
N THR A 256 -18.23 19.82 1.95
CA THR A 256 -18.45 18.94 0.81
C THR A 256 -18.04 17.48 1.03
N ARG A 257 -16.97 17.19 1.80
CA ARG A 257 -16.66 15.80 2.22
C ARG A 257 -17.80 15.15 3.02
N PHE A 258 -18.70 15.99 3.53
CA PHE A 258 -19.89 15.61 4.26
C PHE A 258 -21.16 15.68 3.43
N SER A 259 -21.07 15.91 2.12
CA SER A 259 -22.22 15.88 1.22
C SER A 259 -22.93 14.53 1.31
N THR A 260 -24.27 14.58 1.18
CA THR A 260 -25.11 13.39 1.30
C THR A 260 -24.76 12.34 0.25
N GLY A 261 -24.34 12.74 -0.95
CA GLY A 261 -23.93 11.83 -2.04
C GLY A 261 -22.69 11.00 -1.70
N ILE A 262 -21.60 11.65 -1.28
CA ILE A 262 -20.33 10.98 -0.93
C ILE A 262 -20.54 9.99 0.22
N TYR A 263 -21.26 10.41 1.26
CA TYR A 263 -21.58 9.54 2.38
C TYR A 263 -22.43 8.33 1.95
N THR A 264 -23.42 8.54 1.08
CA THR A 264 -24.29 7.46 0.58
C THR A 264 -23.48 6.42 -0.17
N ASN A 265 -22.55 6.84 -1.03
CA ASN A 265 -21.66 5.95 -1.76
C ASN A 265 -20.77 5.11 -0.83
N TYR A 266 -20.10 5.74 0.14
CA TYR A 266 -19.28 4.99 1.11
C TYR A 266 -20.12 4.03 1.94
N ARG A 267 -21.31 4.46 2.36
CA ARG A 267 -22.23 3.60 3.10
C ARG A 267 -22.65 2.39 2.27
N ASN A 268 -23.03 2.58 1.01
CA ASN A 268 -23.42 1.49 0.11
C ASN A 268 -22.27 0.49 -0.05
N ALA A 269 -21.05 0.95 -0.35
CA ALA A 269 -19.87 0.09 -0.45
C ALA A 269 -19.59 -0.66 0.87
N ALA A 270 -19.72 0.02 2.01
CA ALA A 270 -19.49 -0.56 3.32
C ALA A 270 -20.58 -1.58 3.74
N GLU A 271 -21.81 -1.43 3.25
CA GLU A 271 -22.88 -2.43 3.41
C GLU A 271 -22.60 -3.71 2.61
N HIS A 272 -21.78 -3.63 1.56
CA HIS A 272 -21.22 -4.78 0.84
C HIS A 272 -19.92 -5.33 1.45
N HIS A 273 -19.69 -5.09 2.74
CA HIS A 273 -18.51 -5.55 3.49
C HIS A 273 -17.16 -5.04 2.94
N PHE A 274 -17.16 -3.98 2.14
CA PHE A 274 -15.93 -3.43 1.57
C PHE A 274 -15.14 -2.63 2.63
N ILE A 275 -14.02 -3.18 3.09
CA ILE A 275 -13.20 -2.61 4.17
C ILE A 275 -12.78 -1.15 3.88
N PRO A 276 -12.29 -0.78 2.69
CA PRO A 276 -11.90 0.61 2.41
C PRO A 276 -13.05 1.60 2.59
N ALA A 277 -14.29 1.20 2.28
CA ALA A 277 -15.46 2.05 2.48
C ALA A 277 -15.85 2.17 3.95
N MET A 278 -15.70 1.10 4.74
CA MET A 278 -15.88 1.18 6.20
C MET A 278 -14.87 2.16 6.81
N LYS A 279 -13.60 2.09 6.39
CA LYS A 279 -12.56 3.04 6.82
C LYS A 279 -12.89 4.48 6.42
N ALA A 280 -13.36 4.70 5.19
CA ALA A 280 -13.84 6.02 4.76
C ALA A 280 -15.02 6.52 5.61
N CYS A 281 -15.94 5.65 6.01
CA CYS A 281 -17.03 6.00 6.94
C CYS A 281 -16.49 6.40 8.32
N VAL A 282 -15.50 5.68 8.85
CA VAL A 282 -14.83 6.01 10.11
C VAL A 282 -14.23 7.42 10.05
N GLU A 283 -13.39 7.69 9.06
CA GLU A 283 -12.73 8.99 8.87
C GLU A 283 -13.74 10.13 8.74
N LEU A 284 -14.83 9.90 8.01
CA LEU A 284 -15.89 10.87 7.83
C LEU A 284 -16.61 11.18 9.16
N TYR A 285 -16.91 10.16 9.97
CA TYR A 285 -17.55 10.38 11.27
C TYR A 285 -16.62 11.03 12.30
N GLU A 286 -15.34 10.62 12.35
CA GLU A 286 -14.32 11.28 13.18
C GLU A 286 -14.15 12.76 12.77
N GLY A 287 -14.14 13.03 11.46
CA GLY A 287 -14.04 14.39 10.94
C GLY A 287 -15.23 15.29 11.32
N ARG A 288 -16.40 14.71 11.65
CA ARG A 288 -17.59 15.42 12.19
C ARG A 288 -17.62 15.46 13.72
N GLY A 289 -16.68 14.79 14.39
CA GLY A 289 -16.67 14.61 15.84
C GLY A 289 -17.69 13.58 16.36
N ASP A 290 -18.34 12.80 15.48
CA ASP A 290 -19.26 11.72 15.86
C ASP A 290 -18.49 10.41 16.08
N PHE A 291 -17.65 10.42 17.12
CA PHE A 291 -16.79 9.28 17.44
C PHE A 291 -17.56 8.01 17.81
N LYS A 292 -18.82 8.13 18.26
CA LYS A 292 -19.69 6.98 18.55
C LYS A 292 -19.97 6.18 17.30
N LYS A 293 -20.43 6.84 16.23
CA LYS A 293 -20.64 6.16 14.94
C LYS A 293 -19.33 5.72 14.28
N ALA A 294 -18.27 6.50 14.43
CA ALA A 294 -16.95 6.07 13.96
C ALA A 294 -16.54 4.74 14.63
N PHE A 295 -16.76 4.59 15.93
CA PHE A 295 -16.47 3.35 16.65
C PHE A 295 -17.33 2.17 16.19
N GLU A 296 -18.62 2.39 15.89
CA GLU A 296 -19.48 1.37 15.31
C GLU A 296 -18.93 0.85 13.98
N TRP A 297 -18.49 1.74 13.09
CA TRP A 297 -17.86 1.35 11.82
C TRP A 297 -16.51 0.68 12.01
N ARG A 298 -15.69 1.10 12.98
CA ARG A 298 -14.42 0.41 13.31
C ARG A 298 -14.65 -1.04 13.74
N LYS A 299 -15.68 -1.30 14.56
CA LYS A 299 -16.05 -2.67 14.94
C LYS A 299 -16.48 -3.49 13.71
N ARG A 300 -17.29 -2.91 12.82
CA ARG A 300 -17.67 -3.58 11.57
C ARG A 300 -16.47 -3.89 10.67
N ALA A 301 -15.49 -2.98 10.59
CA ALA A 301 -14.26 -3.22 9.83
C ALA A 301 -13.43 -4.35 10.45
N LEU A 302 -13.35 -4.40 11.77
CA LEU A 302 -12.71 -5.50 12.51
C LEU A 302 -13.41 -6.84 12.25
N ASP A 303 -14.74 -6.87 12.31
CA ASP A 303 -15.53 -8.07 11.99
C ASP A 303 -15.36 -8.52 10.53
N ALA A 304 -15.06 -7.58 9.62
CA ALA A 304 -14.76 -7.85 8.22
C ALA A 304 -13.30 -8.27 7.96
N GLY A 305 -12.43 -8.24 8.98
CA GLY A 305 -11.03 -8.65 8.88
C GLY A 305 -10.03 -7.52 8.59
N ASP A 306 -10.36 -6.26 8.86
CA ASP A 306 -9.39 -5.15 8.72
C ASP A 306 -8.26 -5.25 9.74
N LEU A 307 -7.09 -5.65 9.26
CA LEU A 307 -5.87 -5.79 10.07
C LEU A 307 -5.47 -4.49 10.76
N THR A 308 -5.64 -3.35 10.08
CA THR A 308 -5.20 -2.05 10.63
C THR A 308 -6.13 -1.56 11.74
N SER A 309 -7.40 -1.96 11.71
CA SER A 309 -8.36 -1.65 12.77
C SER A 309 -8.05 -2.34 14.10
N LEU A 310 -7.40 -3.52 14.09
CA LEU A 310 -7.03 -4.22 15.32
C LEU A 310 -6.17 -3.35 16.25
N ALA A 311 -5.11 -2.74 15.72
CA ALA A 311 -4.21 -1.88 16.49
C ALA A 311 -4.93 -0.66 17.08
N VAL A 312 -5.80 -0.01 16.29
CA VAL A 312 -6.53 1.19 16.75
C VAL A 312 -7.59 0.82 17.79
N VAL A 313 -8.36 -0.24 17.54
CA VAL A 313 -9.41 -0.70 18.47
C VAL A 313 -8.82 -1.19 19.78
N ALA A 314 -7.65 -1.85 19.75
CA ALA A 314 -6.92 -2.23 20.95
C ALA A 314 -6.60 -1.00 21.82
N LYS A 315 -6.03 0.06 21.24
CA LYS A 315 -5.71 1.31 21.96
C LYS A 315 -6.95 2.07 22.44
N ILE A 316 -8.07 1.98 21.72
CA ILE A 316 -9.35 2.54 22.18
C ILE A 316 -9.82 1.81 23.46
N TYR A 317 -9.80 0.48 23.48
CA TYR A 317 -10.18 -0.30 24.67
C TYR A 317 -9.21 -0.13 25.83
N ALA A 318 -7.95 0.21 25.58
CA ALA A 318 -6.98 0.57 26.61
C ALA A 318 -7.15 2.01 27.15
N GLY A 319 -8.15 2.77 26.69
CA GLY A 319 -8.39 4.13 27.15
C GLY A 319 -7.40 5.18 26.62
N GLU A 320 -6.46 4.81 25.74
CA GLU A 320 -5.44 5.74 25.21
C GLU A 320 -6.00 6.75 24.20
N ALA A 321 -7.16 6.45 23.61
CA ALA A 321 -7.78 7.28 22.60
C ALA A 321 -8.75 8.30 23.22
N SER A 322 -8.26 9.50 23.57
CA SER A 322 -9.04 10.55 24.24
C SER A 322 -10.38 10.93 23.56
N SER A 323 -10.43 10.87 22.22
CA SER A 323 -11.65 11.14 21.45
C SER A 323 -12.72 10.05 21.61
N TYR A 324 -12.32 8.88 22.10
CA TYR A 324 -13.14 7.69 22.33
C TYR A 324 -13.46 7.43 23.80
N ARG A 325 -13.31 8.42 24.69
CA ARG A 325 -13.58 8.31 26.15
C ARG A 325 -14.98 7.81 26.56
N PHE A 326 -15.90 7.65 25.61
CA PHE A 326 -17.22 7.06 25.85
C PHE A 326 -17.20 5.52 25.79
N VAL A 327 -16.11 4.93 25.33
CA VAL A 327 -15.85 3.49 25.38
C VAL A 327 -15.20 3.20 26.72
N ASP A 328 -15.81 2.30 27.50
CA ASP A 328 -15.24 1.87 28.78
C ASP A 328 -13.93 1.10 28.55
N GLU A 329 -12.98 1.31 29.46
CA GLU A 329 -11.70 0.61 29.44
C GLU A 329 -11.91 -0.90 29.63
N ASP A 330 -11.31 -1.70 28.75
CA ASP A 330 -11.40 -3.16 28.72
C ASP A 330 -10.04 -3.73 28.28
N LEU A 331 -9.13 -3.86 29.25
CA LEU A 331 -7.77 -4.37 29.02
C LEU A 331 -7.74 -5.80 28.47
N ILE A 332 -8.79 -6.60 28.74
CA ILE A 332 -8.92 -7.96 28.19
C ILE A 332 -9.10 -7.91 26.67
N LYS A 333 -10.01 -7.05 26.19
CA LYS A 333 -10.17 -6.82 24.75
C LYS A 333 -8.95 -6.13 24.14
N ALA A 334 -8.37 -5.15 24.83
CA ALA A 334 -7.18 -4.46 24.35
C ALA A 334 -6.03 -5.44 24.08
N ARG A 335 -5.76 -6.35 25.03
CA ARG A 335 -4.76 -7.41 24.89
C ARG A 335 -5.11 -8.38 23.76
N ALA A 336 -6.36 -8.83 23.69
CA ALA A 336 -6.77 -9.79 22.64
C ALA A 336 -6.58 -9.21 21.22
N TYR A 337 -6.97 -7.95 21.01
CA TYR A 337 -6.83 -7.31 19.70
C TYR A 337 -5.38 -6.95 19.36
N SER A 338 -4.54 -6.62 20.34
CA SER A 338 -3.11 -6.44 20.09
C SER A 338 -2.41 -7.76 19.78
N GLU A 339 -2.78 -8.87 20.42
CA GLU A 339 -2.29 -10.21 20.07
C GLU A 339 -2.67 -10.58 18.64
N LEU A 340 -3.95 -10.44 18.28
CA LEU A 340 -4.41 -10.66 16.90
C LEU A 340 -3.65 -9.80 15.89
N TYR A 341 -3.37 -8.53 16.22
CA TYR A 341 -2.56 -7.71 15.33
C TYR A 341 -1.16 -8.30 15.14
N LEU A 342 -0.48 -8.69 16.23
CA LEU A 342 0.90 -9.22 16.18
C LEU A 342 1.00 -10.60 15.52
N ASP A 343 -0.02 -11.45 15.63
CA ASP A 343 -0.05 -12.76 14.97
C ASP A 343 -0.16 -12.63 13.44
N TYR A 344 -0.99 -11.70 12.98
CA TYR A 344 -1.30 -11.54 11.56
C TYR A 344 -0.35 -10.55 10.87
N ALA A 345 -0.05 -9.40 11.48
CA ALA A 345 0.77 -8.36 10.87
C ALA A 345 2.28 -8.69 10.94
N GLY A 346 2.94 -8.66 9.79
CA GLY A 346 4.40 -8.59 9.70
C GLY A 346 4.93 -7.17 9.98
N SER A 347 6.26 -7.07 10.03
CA SER A 347 6.97 -5.84 10.35
C SER A 347 7.57 -5.11 9.14
N ASP A 348 7.40 -5.64 7.91
CA ASP A 348 8.18 -5.21 6.75
C ASP A 348 7.84 -3.78 6.29
N ARG A 349 6.55 -3.39 6.35
CA ARG A 349 6.11 -2.04 5.96
C ARG A 349 5.84 -1.12 7.16
N LEU A 350 5.18 -1.63 8.20
CA LEU A 350 4.73 -0.85 9.35
C LEU A 350 5.58 -1.11 10.60
N THR A 351 6.91 -1.13 10.45
CA THR A 351 7.85 -1.52 11.51
C THR A 351 7.64 -0.73 12.80
N SER A 352 7.46 0.59 12.71
CA SER A 352 7.25 1.44 13.90
C SER A 352 5.94 1.13 14.61
N LEU A 353 4.86 0.89 13.87
CA LEU A 353 3.58 0.49 14.45
C LEU A 353 3.69 -0.91 15.07
N HIS A 354 4.33 -1.86 14.38
CA HIS A 354 4.55 -3.21 14.89
C HIS A 354 5.29 -3.19 16.23
N LYS A 355 6.43 -2.49 16.32
CA LYS A 355 7.18 -2.30 17.57
C LYS A 355 6.36 -1.61 18.66
N SER A 356 5.57 -0.60 18.29
CA SER A 356 4.67 0.05 19.25
C SER A 356 3.61 -0.92 19.79
N MET A 357 3.09 -1.81 18.95
CA MET A 357 2.09 -2.80 19.36
C MET A 357 2.70 -3.94 20.19
N GLU A 358 3.95 -4.34 19.91
CA GLU A 358 4.70 -5.28 20.76
C GLU A 358 4.87 -4.71 22.18
N GLN A 359 5.36 -3.47 22.29
CA GLN A 359 5.53 -2.83 23.58
C GLN A 359 4.19 -2.67 24.31
N PHE A 360 3.16 -2.19 23.61
CA PHE A 360 1.80 -2.06 24.13
C PHE A 360 1.24 -3.40 24.64
N PHE A 361 1.45 -4.49 23.90
CA PHE A 361 1.01 -5.83 24.31
C PHE A 361 1.72 -6.29 25.60
N VAL A 362 3.03 -6.05 25.71
CA VAL A 362 3.81 -6.36 26.91
C VAL A 362 3.32 -5.55 28.10
N ASP A 363 3.17 -4.23 27.93
CA ASP A 363 2.75 -3.32 29.00
C ASP A 363 1.39 -3.70 29.56
N ILE A 364 0.38 -3.91 28.70
CA ILE A 364 -0.95 -4.34 29.13
C ILE A 364 -0.90 -5.72 29.79
N THR A 365 -0.15 -6.67 29.22
CA THR A 365 -0.08 -8.02 29.78
C THR A 365 0.51 -8.03 31.20
N ASN A 366 1.45 -7.14 31.50
CA ASN A 366 2.06 -7.01 32.83
C ASN A 366 1.07 -6.49 33.90
N GLU A 367 0.02 -5.79 33.49
CA GLU A 367 -1.03 -5.29 34.40
C GLU A 367 -2.15 -6.31 34.64
N MET A 368 -2.13 -7.44 33.93
CA MET A 368 -3.22 -8.42 33.92
C MET A 368 -2.97 -9.63 34.83
N THR A 369 -4.04 -10.17 35.40
CA THR A 369 -3.97 -11.42 36.15
C THR A 369 -4.03 -12.64 35.21
N PRO A 370 -3.57 -13.84 35.63
CA PRO A 370 -3.68 -15.04 34.79
C PRO A 370 -5.11 -15.34 34.30
N PRO A 371 -6.19 -15.19 35.12
CA PRO A 371 -7.56 -15.30 34.63
C PRO A 371 -7.94 -14.26 33.56
N ASP A 372 -7.38 -13.06 33.60
CA ASP A 372 -7.63 -12.03 32.56
C ASP A 372 -6.98 -12.44 31.24
N ILE A 373 -5.76 -12.97 31.29
CA ILE A 373 -5.03 -13.47 30.12
C ILE A 373 -5.80 -14.65 29.49
N GLU A 374 -6.31 -15.59 30.29
CA GLU A 374 -7.13 -16.70 29.78
C GLU A 374 -8.42 -16.20 29.10
N ARG A 375 -9.06 -15.17 29.65
CA ARG A 375 -10.23 -14.54 29.02
C ARG A 375 -9.88 -13.84 27.71
N ALA A 376 -8.74 -13.16 27.64
CA ALA A 376 -8.26 -12.52 26.41
C ALA A 376 -7.97 -13.58 25.34
N GLN A 377 -7.33 -14.70 25.72
CA GLN A 377 -7.03 -15.79 24.80
C GLN A 377 -8.31 -16.37 24.17
N LYS A 378 -9.37 -16.58 24.95
CA LYS A 378 -10.66 -17.06 24.42
C LYS A 378 -11.24 -16.14 23.35
N ILE A 379 -11.05 -14.82 23.49
CA ILE A 379 -11.45 -13.84 22.47
C ILE A 379 -10.59 -14.02 21.21
N THR A 380 -9.27 -14.06 21.37
CA THR A 380 -8.32 -14.28 20.28
C THR A 380 -8.66 -15.54 19.47
N ASP A 381 -8.85 -16.68 20.14
CA ASP A 381 -9.14 -17.97 19.51
C ASP A 381 -10.47 -17.92 18.74
N THR A 382 -11.50 -17.29 19.32
CA THR A 382 -12.80 -17.12 18.66
C THR A 382 -12.68 -16.34 17.34
N TYR A 383 -11.80 -15.34 17.27
CA TYR A 383 -11.56 -14.58 16.04
C TYR A 383 -10.74 -15.37 15.04
N LYS A 384 -9.67 -16.06 15.48
CA LYS A 384 -8.82 -16.88 14.60
C LYS A 384 -9.60 -17.98 13.88
N GLU A 385 -10.65 -18.51 14.50
CA GLU A 385 -11.54 -19.50 13.89
C GLU A 385 -12.43 -18.94 12.76
N LYS A 386 -12.71 -17.64 12.77
CA LYS A 386 -13.79 -17.03 11.96
C LYS A 386 -13.31 -16.00 10.96
N VAL A 387 -12.20 -15.32 11.26
CA VAL A 387 -11.78 -14.12 10.54
C VAL A 387 -10.32 -14.26 10.14
N THR A 388 -10.05 -14.01 8.85
CA THR A 388 -8.69 -13.79 8.37
C THR A 388 -8.45 -12.30 8.30
N PHE A 389 -7.44 -11.80 9.01
CA PHE A 389 -7.11 -10.38 8.99
C PHE A 389 -6.11 -10.05 7.88
N TYR A 390 -6.39 -8.97 7.16
CA TYR A 390 -5.54 -8.44 6.09
C TYR A 390 -5.76 -6.94 5.90
N ASN A 391 -4.80 -6.26 5.30
CA ASN A 391 -4.93 -4.89 4.83
C ASN A 391 -5.48 -4.89 3.40
N HIS A 392 -6.71 -4.44 3.23
CA HIS A 392 -7.37 -4.32 1.93
C HIS A 392 -6.81 -3.12 1.16
N ASP A 393 -5.67 -3.31 0.50
CA ASP A 393 -5.07 -2.30 -0.38
C ASP A 393 -5.54 -2.42 -1.83
N THR A 394 -5.00 -1.57 -2.70
CA THR A 394 -5.36 -1.46 -4.12
C THR A 394 -5.11 -2.73 -4.93
N TYR A 395 -4.29 -3.64 -4.40
CA TYR A 395 -3.88 -4.86 -5.09
C TYR A 395 -4.55 -6.12 -4.51
N TRP A 396 -5.41 -5.97 -3.50
CA TRP A 396 -6.15 -7.10 -2.94
C TRP A 396 -7.18 -7.67 -3.93
N ASP A 397 -7.83 -6.79 -4.70
CA ASP A 397 -8.90 -7.14 -5.64
C ASP A 397 -8.41 -7.45 -7.06
N LEU A 398 -7.10 -7.70 -7.25
CA LEU A 398 -6.50 -8.05 -8.55
C LEU A 398 -7.21 -9.23 -9.22
#